data_AF-A0A942Z9U9-F1
#
_entry.id   AF-A0A942Z9U9-F1
#
_cell.length_a   1.000
_cell.length_b   1.000
_cell.length_c   1.000
_cell.angle_alpha   90.00
_cell.angle_beta   90.00
_cell.angle_gamma   90.00
#
_symmetry.space_group_name_H-M   'P 1'
#
loop_
_entity.id
_entity.type
_entity.pdbx_description
1 polymer ?
#
loop_
_entity_poly.entity_id
_entity_poly.type
_entity_poly.pdbx_seq_one_letter_code
_entity_poly.pdbx_strand_id
1 'polypeptide(L)'
;MKRKSHMSWSWIIIVSFFLLSIIDFRFGIFGFVCMTAPIYHALRGRGKVHCSHYCPRGSFLGKFLQKISFNNNMPKWMRSKLAKNALLMLMITLLTVSLIHAEGNFNKIAFSLFRFMGVSFIVGIMMGVIFKPRSWCTVCPMGHATGLINKNMKKPQKIMKKRTESSQKKKVS
;
A
#
# COMPACT_ATOMS: atom_id res chain seq x y z
N MET A 1 3.96 -16.33 -16.22
CA MET A 1 2.91 -16.83 -15.31
C MET A 1 1.92 -15.72 -14.96
N LYS A 2 0.70 -15.74 -15.53
CA LYS A 2 -0.41 -14.85 -15.17
C LYS A 2 -0.82 -15.16 -13.72
N ARG A 3 -0.43 -14.32 -12.75
CA ARG A 3 -0.80 -14.56 -11.34
C ARG A 3 -2.31 -14.37 -11.15
N LYS A 4 -2.99 -15.38 -10.62
CA LYS A 4 -4.40 -15.27 -10.19
C LYS A 4 -4.53 -14.09 -9.21
N SER A 5 -5.51 -13.21 -9.41
CA SER A 5 -5.78 -12.11 -8.49
C SER A 5 -6.66 -12.58 -7.33
N HIS A 6 -6.06 -12.78 -6.16
CA HIS A 6 -6.78 -13.05 -4.91
C HIS A 6 -7.46 -11.80 -4.33
N MET A 7 -7.50 -10.71 -5.09
CA MET A 7 -8.14 -9.46 -4.72
C MET A 7 -9.65 -9.64 -4.46
N SER A 8 -10.33 -10.67 -4.96
CA SER A 8 -11.76 -10.87 -4.67
C SER A 8 -12.06 -11.24 -3.21
N TRP A 9 -11.09 -11.83 -2.48
CA TRP A 9 -11.29 -12.36 -1.13
C TRP A 9 -10.63 -11.51 -0.05
N SER A 10 -9.65 -10.65 -0.40
CA SER A 10 -8.92 -9.84 0.57
C SER A 10 -9.76 -8.81 1.33
N TRP A 11 -10.96 -8.46 0.88
CA TRP A 11 -11.86 -7.57 1.62
C TRP A 11 -12.39 -8.19 2.93
N ILE A 12 -12.49 -9.52 3.03
CA ILE A 12 -12.86 -10.18 4.31
C ILE A 12 -11.85 -9.81 5.39
N ILE A 13 -10.56 -9.71 5.04
CA ILE A 13 -9.49 -9.42 5.99
C ILE A 13 -9.65 -8.02 6.58
N ILE A 14 -10.04 -7.00 5.79
CA ILE A 14 -10.22 -5.64 6.33
C ILE A 14 -11.46 -5.56 7.22
N VAL A 15 -12.56 -6.21 6.82
CA VAL A 15 -13.81 -6.21 7.58
C VAL A 15 -13.63 -6.96 8.90
N SER A 16 -13.01 -8.15 8.84
CA SER A 16 -12.65 -8.92 10.02
C SER A 16 -11.72 -8.13 10.94
N PHE A 17 -10.68 -7.47 10.41
CA PHE A 17 -9.79 -6.63 11.21
C PHE A 17 -10.54 -5.53 11.98
N PHE A 18 -11.45 -4.80 11.33
CA PHE A 18 -12.22 -3.75 12.00
C PHE A 18 -13.19 -4.32 13.05
N LEU A 19 -13.85 -5.45 12.77
CA LEU A 19 -14.73 -6.13 13.72
C LEU A 19 -13.95 -6.62 14.95
N LEU A 20 -12.81 -7.28 14.74
CA LEU A 20 -11.97 -7.76 15.83
C LEU A 20 -11.39 -6.61 16.66
N SER A 21 -11.02 -5.49 16.04
CA SER A 21 -10.57 -4.31 16.77
C SER A 21 -11.66 -3.62 17.59
N ILE A 22 -12.95 -3.76 17.22
CA ILE A 22 -14.07 -3.26 18.04
C ILE A 22 -14.24 -4.11 19.30
N ILE A 23 -13.93 -5.41 19.23
CA ILE A 23 -14.06 -6.35 20.36
C ILE A 23 -12.83 -6.27 21.27
N ASP A 24 -11.63 -6.15 20.70
CA ASP A 24 -10.38 -6.12 21.46
C ASP A 24 -9.31 -5.24 20.77
N PHE A 25 -8.86 -4.17 21.43
CA PHE A 25 -7.85 -3.24 20.90
C PHE A 25 -6.49 -3.92 20.64
N ARG A 26 -6.21 -5.05 21.30
CA ARG A 26 -4.96 -5.81 21.20
C ARG A 26 -4.73 -6.38 19.80
N PHE A 27 -5.80 -6.60 19.01
CA PHE A 27 -5.68 -7.01 17.61
C PHE A 27 -5.10 -5.92 16.70
N GLY A 28 -4.92 -4.68 17.18
CA GLY A 28 -4.22 -3.62 16.47
C GLY A 28 -2.79 -3.99 16.04
N ILE A 29 -2.16 -4.98 16.70
CA ILE A 29 -0.84 -5.51 16.33
C ILE A 29 -0.83 -6.10 14.91
N PHE A 30 -1.96 -6.62 14.41
CA PHE A 30 -2.08 -7.11 13.04
C PHE A 30 -1.87 -5.99 12.00
N GLY A 31 -2.00 -4.72 12.41
CA GLY A 31 -1.64 -3.55 11.63
C GLY A 31 -0.14 -3.53 11.25
N PHE A 32 0.76 -4.08 12.06
CA PHE A 32 2.16 -4.22 11.69
C PHE A 32 2.33 -5.17 10.50
N VAL A 33 1.64 -6.32 10.51
CA VAL A 33 1.68 -7.30 9.42
C VAL A 33 1.24 -6.65 8.10
N CYS A 34 0.21 -5.81 8.14
CA CYS A 34 -0.30 -5.16 6.93
C CYS A 34 0.64 -4.07 6.38
N MET A 35 1.45 -3.42 7.22
CA MET A 35 2.42 -2.40 6.82
C MET A 35 3.77 -2.99 6.41
N THR A 36 4.19 -4.10 7.03
CA THR A 36 5.42 -4.81 6.66
C THR A 36 5.24 -5.64 5.39
N ALA A 37 4.07 -6.24 5.16
CA ALA A 37 3.80 -7.05 3.96
C ALA A 37 4.09 -6.36 2.61
N PRO A 38 3.67 -5.10 2.34
CA PRO A 38 4.00 -4.42 1.09
C PRO A 38 5.50 -4.12 0.95
N ILE A 39 6.18 -3.79 2.06
CA ILE A 39 7.62 -3.51 2.09
C ILE A 39 8.41 -4.80 1.82
N TYR A 40 8.09 -5.86 2.56
CA TYR A 40 8.69 -7.19 2.41
C TYR A 40 8.53 -7.71 0.96
N HIS A 41 7.34 -7.57 0.38
CA HIS A 41 7.07 -8.01 -0.98
C HIS A 41 7.78 -7.15 -2.05
N ALA A 42 7.98 -5.86 -1.78
CA ALA A 42 8.74 -4.97 -2.66
C ALA A 42 10.25 -5.25 -2.61
N LEU A 43 10.80 -5.56 -1.42
CA LEU A 43 12.20 -5.94 -1.24
C LEU A 43 12.54 -7.27 -1.94
N ARG A 44 11.63 -8.25 -1.93
CA ARG A 44 11.81 -9.54 -2.62
C ARG A 44 11.75 -9.46 -4.16
N GLY A 45 11.87 -8.26 -4.74
CA GLY A 45 11.84 -8.00 -6.18
C GLY A 45 10.45 -8.13 -6.81
N ARG A 46 9.40 -8.36 -6.00
CA ARG A 46 8.03 -8.61 -6.50
C ARG A 46 7.16 -7.36 -6.57
N GLY A 47 7.78 -6.23 -6.91
CA GLY A 47 7.13 -4.99 -7.36
C GLY A 47 5.79 -4.63 -6.70
N LYS A 48 4.86 -4.09 -7.50
CA LYS A 48 3.54 -3.61 -7.03
C LYS A 48 2.51 -4.73 -6.79
N VAL A 49 2.94 -5.98 -6.70
CA VAL A 49 2.04 -7.14 -6.64
C VAL A 49 1.25 -7.17 -5.33
N HIS A 50 1.82 -6.73 -4.20
CA HIS A 50 1.05 -6.61 -2.95
C HIS A 50 -0.13 -5.64 -3.14
N CYS A 51 0.13 -4.43 -3.66
CA CYS A 51 -0.91 -3.45 -3.96
C CYS A 51 -1.91 -3.91 -5.03
N SER A 52 -1.48 -4.78 -5.96
CA SER A 52 -2.27 -5.24 -7.10
C SER A 52 -2.95 -6.60 -6.94
N HIS A 53 -2.62 -7.41 -5.92
CA HIS A 53 -3.21 -8.75 -5.76
C HIS A 53 -3.60 -9.06 -4.31
N TYR A 54 -3.04 -8.38 -3.31
CA TYR A 54 -3.20 -8.73 -1.90
C TYR A 54 -3.75 -7.60 -1.01
N CYS A 55 -3.72 -6.35 -1.47
CA CYS A 55 -4.12 -5.21 -0.64
C CYS A 55 -5.62 -5.31 -0.24
N PRO A 56 -5.92 -5.54 1.05
CA PRO A 56 -7.28 -5.77 1.51
C PRO A 56 -8.15 -4.51 1.41
N ARG A 57 -7.55 -3.34 1.68
CA ARG A 57 -8.19 -2.03 1.48
C ARG A 57 -8.57 -1.79 0.01
N GLY A 58 -7.68 -2.08 -0.92
CA GLY A 58 -7.91 -1.85 -2.35
C GLY A 58 -9.00 -2.76 -2.93
N SER A 59 -9.10 -3.99 -2.40
CA SER A 59 -10.18 -4.94 -2.69
C SER A 59 -11.53 -4.42 -2.18
N PHE A 60 -11.58 -3.95 -0.93
CA PHE A 60 -12.80 -3.43 -0.32
C PHE A 60 -13.34 -2.20 -1.07
N LEU A 61 -12.50 -1.19 -1.30
CA LEU A 61 -12.88 0.01 -2.06
C LEU A 61 -13.32 -0.34 -3.49
N GLY A 62 -12.70 -1.34 -4.12
CA GLY A 62 -13.09 -1.80 -5.46
C GLY A 62 -14.48 -2.43 -5.51
N LYS A 63 -14.85 -3.28 -4.54
CA LYS A 63 -16.16 -3.94 -4.52
C LYS A 63 -17.28 -3.06 -3.98
N PHE A 64 -17.05 -2.38 -2.85
CA PHE A 64 -18.11 -1.66 -2.14
C PHE A 64 -18.40 -0.29 -2.76
N LEU A 65 -17.36 0.46 -3.14
CA LEU A 65 -17.57 1.81 -3.68
C LEU A 65 -17.89 1.82 -5.17
N GLN A 66 -17.66 0.75 -5.92
CA GLN A 66 -18.06 0.72 -7.34
C GLN A 66 -19.58 0.88 -7.51
N LYS A 67 -20.38 0.49 -6.51
CA LYS A 67 -21.84 0.66 -6.52
C LYS A 67 -22.30 2.09 -6.20
N ILE A 68 -21.42 2.94 -5.67
CA ILE A 68 -21.77 4.25 -5.10
C ILE A 68 -20.92 5.42 -5.63
N SER A 69 -19.83 5.15 -6.37
CA SER A 69 -18.91 6.20 -6.81
C SER A 69 -19.50 7.04 -7.93
N PHE A 70 -19.30 8.35 -7.86
CA PHE A 70 -19.68 9.32 -8.91
C PHE A 70 -18.80 9.26 -10.17
N ASN A 71 -17.87 8.30 -10.27
CA ASN A 71 -16.97 8.03 -11.42
C ASN A 71 -16.23 9.26 -11.97
N ASN A 72 -16.08 10.30 -11.15
CA ASN A 72 -15.47 11.55 -11.57
C ASN A 72 -13.95 11.38 -11.76
N ASN A 73 -13.38 12.13 -12.70
CA ASN A 73 -11.96 12.04 -13.00
C ASN A 73 -11.12 12.73 -11.91
N MET A 74 -10.09 12.03 -11.45
CA MET A 74 -9.22 12.54 -10.38
C MET A 74 -8.46 13.80 -10.85
N PRO A 75 -8.46 14.91 -10.07
CA PRO A 75 -7.82 16.16 -10.46
C PRO A 75 -6.31 15.98 -10.64
N LYS A 76 -5.75 16.64 -11.67
CA LYS A 76 -4.33 16.51 -12.06
C LYS A 76 -3.36 16.86 -10.92
N TRP A 77 -3.76 17.79 -10.04
CA TRP A 77 -2.96 18.22 -8.89
C TRP A 77 -2.65 17.06 -7.92
N MET A 78 -3.64 16.23 -7.62
CA MET A 78 -3.52 15.07 -6.72
C MET A 78 -2.74 13.90 -7.35
N ARG A 79 -2.59 13.91 -8.68
CA ARG A 79 -1.78 12.94 -9.44
C ARG A 79 -0.30 13.36 -9.57
N SER A 80 0.05 14.59 -9.19
CA SER A 80 1.40 15.14 -9.36
C SER A 80 2.45 14.37 -8.52
N LYS A 81 3.71 14.40 -8.96
CA LYS A 81 4.82 13.78 -8.21
C LYS A 81 5.00 14.45 -6.84
N LEU A 82 4.78 15.77 -6.78
CA LEU A 82 4.87 16.55 -5.55
C LEU A 82 3.79 16.12 -4.55
N ALA A 83 2.53 16.04 -4.96
CA ALA A 83 1.44 15.61 -4.08
C ALA A 83 1.65 14.19 -3.52
N LYS A 84 2.17 13.27 -4.34
CA LYS A 84 2.49 11.90 -3.88
C LYS A 84 3.64 11.86 -2.89
N ASN A 85 4.68 12.66 -3.11
CA ASN A 85 5.82 12.73 -2.20
C ASN A 85 5.44 13.44 -0.89
N ALA A 86 4.66 14.53 -0.96
CA ALA A 86 4.14 15.23 0.22
C ALA A 86 3.26 14.30 1.08
N LEU A 87 2.32 13.58 0.45
CA LEU A 87 1.46 12.63 1.16
C LEU A 87 2.26 11.44 1.74
N LEU A 88 3.27 10.95 1.03
CA LEU A 88 4.18 9.93 1.53
C LEU A 88 4.91 10.42 2.80
N MET A 89 5.52 11.61 2.74
CA MET A 89 6.23 12.20 3.87
C MET A 89 5.30 12.41 5.05
N LEU A 90 4.11 12.98 4.83
CA LEU A 90 3.10 13.18 5.86
C LEU A 90 2.69 11.87 6.55
N MET A 91 2.49 10.79 5.79
CA MET A 91 2.07 9.51 6.36
C MET A 91 3.19 8.83 7.14
N ILE A 92 4.44 8.99 6.71
CA ILE A 92 5.61 8.48 7.44
C ILE A 92 5.82 9.29 8.72
N THR A 93 5.77 10.63 8.67
CA THR A 93 5.94 11.47 9.86
C THR A 93 4.86 11.20 10.89
N LEU A 94 3.58 11.11 10.49
CA LEU A 94 2.48 10.79 11.39
C LEU A 94 2.65 9.41 12.04
N LEU A 95 3.10 8.41 11.28
CA LEU A 95 3.38 7.07 11.82
C LEU A 95 4.55 7.12 12.82
N THR A 96 5.65 7.78 12.48
CA THR A 96 6.83 7.89 13.35
C THR A 96 6.51 8.65 14.64
N VAL A 97 5.79 9.77 14.55
CA VAL A 97 5.35 10.54 15.73
C VAL A 97 4.46 9.69 16.64
N SER A 98 3.57 8.88 16.05
CA SER A 98 2.71 7.96 16.80
C SER A 98 3.50 6.85 17.50
N LEU A 99 4.60 6.38 16.90
CA LEU A 99 5.49 5.38 17.50
C LEU A 99 6.32 5.97 18.66
N ILE A 100 6.82 7.20 18.51
CA ILE A 100 7.61 7.88 19.56
C ILE A 100 6.73 8.15 20.79
N HIS A 101 5.48 8.58 20.59
CA HIS A 101 4.53 8.80 21.69
C HIS A 101 4.04 7.52 22.36
N ALA A 102 4.29 6.34 21.78
CA ALA A 102 3.75 5.10 22.30
C ALA A 102 4.51 4.57 23.53
N GLU A 103 5.66 5.16 23.89
CA GLU A 103 6.37 4.95 25.16
C GLU A 103 6.54 3.46 25.51
N GLY A 104 6.75 2.61 24.49
CA GLY A 104 6.96 1.16 24.62
C GLY A 104 5.76 0.32 25.05
N ASN A 105 4.61 0.92 25.35
CA ASN A 105 3.45 0.18 25.84
C ASN A 105 2.68 -0.46 24.68
N PHE A 106 2.60 -1.80 24.66
CA PHE A 106 1.94 -2.58 23.61
C PHE A 106 0.50 -2.11 23.31
N ASN A 107 -0.25 -1.73 24.35
CA ASN A 107 -1.63 -1.25 24.22
C ASN A 107 -1.70 0.12 23.51
N LYS A 108 -0.80 1.05 23.84
CA LYS A 108 -0.74 2.38 23.20
C LYS A 108 -0.32 2.25 21.73
N ILE A 109 0.63 1.37 21.43
CA ILE A 109 1.08 1.09 20.05
C ILE A 109 -0.09 0.55 19.21
N ALA A 110 -0.80 -0.45 19.73
CA ALA A 110 -1.93 -1.06 19.03
C ALA A 110 -3.05 -0.04 18.75
N PHE A 111 -3.37 0.82 19.73
CA PHE A 111 -4.37 1.87 19.58
C PHE A 111 -3.98 2.94 18.55
N SER A 112 -2.72 3.40 18.59
CA SER A 112 -2.18 4.36 17.61
C SER A 112 -2.25 3.82 16.18
N LEU A 113 -1.85 2.56 15.97
CA LEU A 113 -1.92 1.91 14.67
C LEU A 113 -3.36 1.72 14.19
N PHE A 114 -4.26 1.31 15.09
CA PHE A 114 -5.67 1.19 14.77
C PHE A 114 -6.26 2.54 14.32
N ARG A 115 -6.00 3.63 15.07
CA ARG A 115 -6.49 4.97 14.72
C ARG A 115 -5.92 5.47 13.40
N PHE A 116 -4.63 5.27 13.16
CA PHE A 116 -4.00 5.63 11.89
C PHE A 116 -4.64 4.87 10.70
N MET A 117 -4.85 3.57 10.87
CA MET A 117 -5.44 2.73 9.83
C MET A 117 -6.92 3.07 9.58
N GLY A 118 -7.67 3.32 10.66
CA GLY A 118 -9.06 3.76 10.62
C GLY A 118 -9.23 5.09 9.90
N VAL A 119 -8.43 6.10 10.25
CA VAL A 119 -8.44 7.41 9.56
C VAL A 119 -8.11 7.25 8.08
N SER A 120 -7.07 6.47 7.72
CA SER A 120 -6.71 6.23 6.32
C SER A 120 -7.80 5.47 5.53
N PHE A 121 -8.59 4.65 6.22
CA PHE A 121 -9.72 3.94 5.64
C PHE A 121 -10.91 4.88 5.41
N ILE A 122 -11.28 5.69 6.40
CA ILE A 122 -12.34 6.70 6.30
C ILE A 122 -12.03 7.70 5.18
N VAL A 123 -10.80 8.24 5.14
CA VAL A 123 -10.36 9.14 4.06
C VAL A 123 -10.42 8.42 2.70
N GLY A 124 -10.07 7.14 2.66
CA GLY A 124 -10.16 6.33 1.46
C GLY A 124 -11.59 6.12 0.95
N ILE A 125 -12.55 5.95 1.86
CA ILE A 125 -13.98 5.87 1.55
C ILE A 125 -14.46 7.24 1.04
N MET A 126 -14.22 8.31 1.78
CA MET A 126 -14.58 9.68 1.39
C MET A 126 -14.08 10.02 -0.02
N MET A 127 -12.78 9.79 -0.30
CA MET A 127 -12.23 10.01 -1.64
C MET A 127 -12.77 9.07 -2.70
N GLY A 128 -13.04 7.81 -2.34
CA GLY A 128 -13.52 6.82 -3.30
C GLY A 128 -15.01 6.90 -3.62
N VAL A 129 -15.81 7.62 -2.82
CA VAL A 129 -17.20 7.96 -3.14
C VAL A 129 -17.23 9.11 -4.15
N ILE A 130 -16.40 10.13 -3.95
CA ILE A 130 -16.33 11.34 -4.81
C ILE A 130 -15.66 11.03 -6.16
N PHE A 131 -14.57 10.26 -6.14
CA PHE A 131 -13.80 9.89 -7.33
C PHE A 131 -13.98 8.40 -7.68
N LYS A 132 -13.24 7.92 -8.68
CA LYS A 132 -13.17 6.48 -8.98
C LYS A 132 -12.82 5.65 -7.73
N PRO A 133 -13.39 4.44 -7.56
CA PRO A 133 -13.23 3.60 -6.36
C PRO A 133 -11.78 3.19 -6.06
N ARG A 134 -10.87 3.32 -7.04
CA ARG A 134 -9.42 3.03 -6.90
C ARG A 134 -8.55 4.29 -6.92
N SER A 135 -9.13 5.49 -6.78
CA SER A 135 -8.37 6.75 -6.78
C SER A 135 -7.38 6.79 -5.62
N TRP A 136 -7.81 6.41 -4.42
CA TRP A 136 -6.97 6.32 -3.23
C TRP A 136 -5.80 5.32 -3.40
N CYS A 137 -5.97 4.25 -4.17
CA CYS A 137 -4.89 3.31 -4.49
C CYS A 137 -3.82 3.93 -5.42
N THR A 138 -4.18 4.93 -6.23
CA THR A 138 -3.28 5.60 -7.20
C THR A 138 -2.37 6.64 -6.53
N VAL A 139 -2.84 7.19 -5.40
CA VAL A 139 -2.10 8.13 -4.55
C VAL A 139 -1.59 7.48 -3.26
N CYS A 140 -1.88 6.19 -3.03
CA CYS A 140 -1.51 5.48 -1.82
C CYS A 140 0.00 5.60 -1.53
N PRO A 141 0.39 6.09 -0.34
CA PRO A 141 1.80 6.27 0.02
C PRO A 141 2.59 4.96 -0.11
N MET A 142 2.01 3.84 0.36
CA MET A 142 2.63 2.52 0.24
C MET A 142 2.74 2.04 -1.22
N GLY A 143 1.76 2.35 -2.07
CA GLY A 143 1.82 2.04 -3.51
C GLY A 143 2.88 2.87 -4.25
N HIS A 144 3.09 4.10 -3.80
CA HIS A 144 4.13 4.99 -4.33
C HIS A 144 5.52 4.58 -3.85
N ALA A 145 5.68 4.29 -2.55
CA ALA A 145 6.91 3.79 -1.94
C ALA A 145 7.38 2.48 -2.61
N THR A 146 6.50 1.48 -2.70
CA THR A 146 6.82 0.20 -3.38
C THR A 146 7.08 0.39 -4.88
N GLY A 147 6.45 1.39 -5.51
CA GLY A 147 6.74 1.81 -6.88
C GLY A 147 8.15 2.38 -7.06
N LEU A 148 8.59 3.23 -6.13
CA LEU A 148 9.95 3.77 -6.07
C LEU A 148 10.97 2.66 -5.82
N ILE A 149 10.72 1.79 -4.83
CA ILE A 149 11.58 0.64 -4.50
C ILE A 149 11.73 -0.27 -5.73
N ASN A 150 10.64 -0.64 -6.40
CA ASN A 150 10.71 -1.47 -7.61
C ASN A 150 11.51 -0.81 -8.75
N LYS A 151 11.42 0.51 -8.92
CA LYS A 151 12.20 1.23 -9.94
C LYS A 151 13.70 1.17 -9.60
N ASN A 152 14.03 1.33 -8.31
CA ASN A 152 15.40 1.25 -7.82
C ASN A 152 15.94 -0.20 -7.84
N MET A 153 15.12 -1.21 -7.56
CA MET A 153 15.50 -2.64 -7.60
C MET A 153 15.56 -3.22 -9.03
N LYS A 154 14.80 -2.68 -10.00
CA LYS A 154 14.93 -3.04 -11.42
C LYS A 154 16.17 -2.45 -12.08
N LYS A 155 16.73 -1.37 -11.53
CA LYS A 155 17.96 -0.73 -12.01
C LYS A 155 19.16 -1.71 -11.95
N PRO A 156 19.48 -2.38 -10.83
CA PRO A 156 20.56 -3.37 -10.76
C PRO A 156 20.26 -4.62 -11.60
N GLN A 157 19.01 -5.10 -11.65
CA GLN A 157 18.62 -6.24 -12.49
C GLN A 157 18.84 -6.00 -13.99
N LYS A 158 18.52 -4.79 -14.49
CA LYS A 158 18.79 -4.42 -15.89
C LYS A 158 20.28 -4.28 -16.20
N ILE A 159 21.07 -3.76 -15.25
CA ILE A 159 22.51 -3.60 -15.39
C ILE A 159 23.20 -4.97 -15.41
N MET A 160 22.80 -5.89 -14.51
CA MET A 160 23.27 -7.27 -14.49
C MET A 160 22.92 -7.99 -15.79
N LYS A 161 21.66 -7.91 -16.24
CA LYS A 161 21.23 -8.57 -17.49
C LYS A 161 22.00 -8.04 -18.72
N LYS A 162 22.17 -6.72 -18.84
CA LYS A 162 23.00 -6.12 -19.91
C LYS A 162 24.46 -6.60 -19.86
N ARG A 163 25.03 -6.72 -18.65
CA ARG A 163 26.41 -7.23 -18.49
C ARG A 163 26.52 -8.69 -18.91
N THR A 164 25.55 -9.53 -18.55
CA THR A 164 25.47 -10.93 -19.01
C THR A 164 25.31 -11.02 -20.53
N GLU A 165 24.43 -10.21 -21.14
CA GLU A 165 24.25 -10.17 -22.61
C GLU A 165 25.53 -9.70 -23.34
N SER A 166 26.27 -8.73 -22.79
CA SER A 166 27.56 -8.29 -23.35
C SER A 166 28.68 -9.32 -23.21
N SER A 167 28.73 -10.07 -22.11
CA SER A 167 29.72 -11.15 -21.94
C SER A 167 29.43 -12.35 -22.84
N GLN A 168 28.16 -12.63 -23.12
CA GLN A 168 27.78 -13.74 -23.99
C GLN A 168 28.07 -13.43 -25.47
N LYS A 169 27.91 -12.17 -25.91
CA LYS A 169 28.28 -11.75 -27.27
C LYS A 169 29.79 -11.78 -27.52
N LYS A 170 30.62 -11.61 -26.48
CA LYS A 170 32.09 -11.66 -26.57
C LYS A 170 32.67 -13.08 -26.57
N LYS A 171 31.86 -14.09 -26.27
CA LYS A 171 32.26 -15.52 -26.22
C LYS A 171 31.91 -16.29 -27.50
N VAL A 172 31.24 -15.63 -28.45
CA VAL A 172 30.72 -16.19 -29.72
C VAL A 172 31.33 -15.44 -30.92
N SER A 173 32.35 -14.60 -30.70
CA SER A 173 33.14 -13.92 -31.73
C SER A 173 34.60 -14.30 -31.59
#